data_AF-A0AAV6DJT7-F1
#
_entry.id   AF-A0AAV6DJT7-F1
#
_cell.length_a   1.000
_cell.length_b   1.000
_cell.length_c   1.000
_cell.angle_alpha   90.00
_cell.angle_beta   90.00
_cell.angle_gamma   90.00
#
_symmetry.space_group_name_H-M   'P 1'
#
loop_
_entity.id
_entity.type
_entity.pdbx_description
1 polymer ?
#
loop_
_entity_poly.entity_id
_entity_poly.type
_entity_poly.pdbx_seq_one_letter_code
_entity_poly.pdbx_strand_id
1 'polypeptide(L)'
;MRHLLSPALISLIVVVSGILALPTAARAVPSCINAGNVTGIGAGGCDLGMLNFSNFVVSPTGVAANIFLGALSNVDGLNTNLAFQVSHSPSPANLADIMFLYTAKTLSGAATIGGVDLYSAGHNVTIRETACATPFVNGFCTTGLLADNVATDNTLVNSVFTPQSAIYLRKDIMLGPDSFISEFTNSHDDAIAPTPEPATLILLGSTIAGLGMAARRRSRTPTATA
;
A
#
# COMPACT_ATOMS: atom_id res chain seq x y z
N MET A 1 -7.61 51.68 35.25
CA MET A 1 -6.57 50.71 35.68
C MET A 1 -6.08 49.97 34.44
N ARG A 2 -4.89 50.32 33.93
CA ARG A 2 -4.29 49.68 32.75
C ARG A 2 -3.48 48.47 33.23
N HIS A 3 -3.88 47.27 32.81
CA HIS A 3 -3.15 46.03 33.10
C HIS A 3 -1.86 46.02 32.29
N LEU A 4 -0.75 46.35 32.95
CA LEU A 4 0.61 46.09 32.48
C LEU A 4 0.82 44.57 32.56
N LEU A 5 0.59 43.88 31.46
CA LEU A 5 1.09 42.53 31.25
C LEU A 5 2.63 42.59 31.33
N SER A 6 3.17 42.08 32.43
CA SER A 6 4.59 42.13 32.73
C SER A 6 5.39 41.38 31.65
N PRO A 7 6.46 41.96 31.09
CA PRO A 7 7.26 41.35 30.01
C PRO A 7 7.88 40.01 30.42
N ALA A 8 7.97 39.72 31.73
CA ALA A 8 8.39 38.43 32.26
C ALA A 8 7.43 37.27 31.89
N LEU A 9 6.12 37.54 31.81
CA LEU A 9 5.13 36.49 31.51
C LEU A 9 5.18 36.06 30.03
N ILE A 10 5.44 37.03 29.13
CA ILE A 10 5.57 36.77 27.70
C ILE A 10 6.85 35.97 27.41
N SER A 11 7.96 36.29 28.09
CA SER A 11 9.22 35.56 27.98
C SER A 11 9.09 34.10 28.45
N LEU A 12 8.36 33.85 29.54
CA LEU A 12 8.12 32.50 30.04
C LEU A 12 7.29 31.65 29.06
N ILE A 13 6.29 32.22 28.39
CA ILE A 13 5.48 31.52 27.39
C ILE A 13 6.32 31.13 26.16
N VAL A 14 7.22 32.00 25.72
CA VAL A 14 8.11 31.72 24.57
C VAL A 14 9.11 30.60 24.90
N VAL A 15 9.67 30.59 26.12
CA VAL A 15 10.62 29.54 26.53
C VAL A 15 9.94 28.19 26.75
N VAL A 16 8.73 28.17 27.35
CA VAL A 16 7.97 26.92 27.56
C VAL A 16 7.49 26.32 26.23
N SER A 17 7.15 27.17 25.25
CA SER A 17 6.76 26.71 23.90
C SER A 17 7.95 26.13 23.11
N GLY A 18 9.18 26.58 23.39
CA GLY A 18 10.40 26.07 22.74
C GLY A 18 10.84 24.69 23.24
N ILE A 19 10.55 24.33 24.50
CA ILE A 19 10.98 23.05 25.09
C ILE A 19 10.08 21.88 24.65
N LEU A 20 8.84 22.15 24.25
CA LEU A 20 7.91 21.13 23.73
C LEU A 20 8.15 20.79 22.24
N ALA A 21 9.02 21.53 21.56
CA ALA A 21 9.42 21.28 20.17
C ALA A 21 10.78 20.57 20.09
N LEU A 22 11.08 19.66 21.02
CA LEU A 22 12.20 18.75 20.83
C LEU A 22 11.90 17.89 19.60
N PRO A 23 12.68 18.00 18.51
CA PRO A 23 12.52 17.10 17.38
C PRO A 23 12.80 15.69 17.90
N THR A 24 11.77 14.85 17.94
CA THR A 24 11.99 13.41 18.02
C THR A 24 12.95 13.07 16.89
N ALA A 25 14.14 12.57 17.22
CA ALA A 25 15.13 12.19 16.23
C ALA A 25 14.43 11.28 15.21
N ALA A 26 14.20 11.81 14.00
CA ALA A 26 13.63 11.05 12.91
C ALA A 26 14.67 9.98 12.57
N ARG A 27 14.48 8.77 13.09
CA ARG A 27 15.25 7.62 12.60
C ARG A 27 14.81 7.44 11.16
N ALA A 28 15.74 7.58 10.23
CA ALA A 28 15.50 7.21 8.84
C ALA A 28 15.04 5.75 8.85
N VAL A 29 13.79 5.52 8.44
CA VAL A 29 13.28 4.17 8.26
C VAL A 29 14.12 3.52 7.14
N PRO A 30 14.70 2.34 7.36
CA PRO A 30 15.50 1.66 6.34
C PRO A 30 14.71 1.51 5.04
N SER A 31 15.34 1.68 3.87
CA SER A 31 14.66 1.32 2.62
C SER A 31 14.55 -0.20 2.53
N CYS A 32 13.43 -0.69 2.00
CA CYS A 32 13.28 -2.10 1.70
C CYS A 32 14.23 -2.56 0.57
N ILE A 33 14.71 -1.64 -0.26
CA ILE A 33 15.65 -1.93 -1.34
C ILE A 33 16.95 -2.49 -0.75
N ASN A 34 17.26 -3.76 -1.04
CA ASN A 34 18.40 -4.50 -0.49
C ASN A 34 18.39 -4.70 1.04
N ALA A 35 17.21 -4.72 1.67
CA ALA A 35 17.11 -4.92 3.13
C ALA A 35 17.65 -6.28 3.62
N GLY A 36 17.88 -7.25 2.73
CA GLY A 36 18.35 -8.59 3.09
C GLY A 36 17.29 -9.37 3.86
N ASN A 37 17.69 -10.17 4.85
CA ASN A 37 16.76 -11.00 5.62
C ASN A 37 15.70 -10.15 6.33
N VAL A 38 14.43 -10.29 5.94
CA VAL A 38 13.32 -9.49 6.50
C VAL A 38 13.10 -9.65 7.99
N THR A 39 13.50 -10.78 8.58
CA THR A 39 13.41 -10.98 10.03
C THR A 39 14.39 -10.07 10.78
N GLY A 40 15.42 -9.56 10.09
CA GLY A 40 16.36 -8.57 10.60
C GLY A 40 15.89 -7.11 10.50
N ILE A 41 14.78 -6.82 9.80
CA ILE A 41 14.24 -5.45 9.64
C ILE A 41 13.63 -4.93 10.96
N GLY A 42 13.17 -5.85 11.83
CA GLY A 42 12.62 -5.52 13.14
C GLY A 42 11.30 -4.74 13.10
N ALA A 43 10.88 -4.20 14.24
CA ALA A 43 9.57 -3.54 14.40
C ALA A 43 9.47 -2.17 13.71
N GLY A 44 10.61 -1.53 13.39
CA GLY A 44 10.64 -0.26 12.67
C GLY A 44 10.25 -0.37 11.20
N GLY A 45 10.29 -1.58 10.64
CA GLY A 45 9.96 -1.83 9.24
C GLY A 45 10.96 -1.23 8.27
N CYS A 46 10.55 -1.20 7.01
CA CYS A 46 11.25 -0.56 5.93
C CYS A 46 10.26 0.15 5.00
N ASP A 47 10.72 1.16 4.28
CA ASP A 47 9.89 1.91 3.34
C ASP A 47 10.20 1.53 1.89
N LEU A 48 9.14 1.40 1.08
CA LEU A 48 9.21 1.25 -0.37
C LEU A 48 8.03 1.99 -0.99
N GLY A 49 8.31 2.92 -1.90
CA GLY A 49 7.29 3.82 -2.45
C GLY A 49 6.61 4.64 -1.34
N MET A 50 5.28 4.64 -1.31
CA MET A 50 4.47 5.32 -0.27
C MET A 50 4.04 4.40 0.88
N LEU A 51 4.61 3.19 0.99
CA LEU A 51 4.27 2.20 1.99
C LEU A 51 5.43 1.91 2.96
N ASN A 52 5.08 1.72 4.23
CA ASN A 52 5.92 1.10 5.25
C ASN A 52 5.53 -0.37 5.40
N PHE A 53 6.51 -1.25 5.29
CA PHE A 53 6.37 -2.68 5.52
C PHE A 53 7.03 -3.06 6.83
N SER A 54 6.29 -3.72 7.73
CA SER A 54 6.77 -4.00 9.10
C SER A 54 6.23 -5.31 9.65
N ASN A 55 6.71 -5.68 10.85
CA ASN A 55 6.29 -6.87 11.60
C ASN A 55 6.44 -8.17 10.80
N PHE A 56 7.56 -8.31 10.09
CA PHE A 56 7.86 -9.51 9.34
C PHE A 56 8.05 -10.71 10.27
N VAL A 57 7.31 -11.78 9.99
CA VAL A 57 7.43 -13.08 10.67
C VAL A 57 7.52 -14.16 9.62
N VAL A 58 8.40 -15.13 9.84
CA VAL A 58 8.60 -16.30 8.98
C VAL A 58 8.54 -17.56 9.84
N SER A 59 7.85 -18.59 9.37
CA SER A 59 7.80 -19.90 10.02
C SER A 59 7.91 -21.03 8.97
N PRO A 60 8.71 -22.08 9.22
CA PRO A 60 9.59 -22.26 10.39
C PRO A 60 10.81 -21.32 10.34
N THR A 61 11.37 -21.00 11.51
CA THR A 61 12.59 -20.18 11.60
C THR A 61 13.81 -20.95 11.11
N GLY A 62 14.73 -20.29 10.40
CA GLY A 62 15.98 -20.93 9.93
C GLY A 62 15.90 -21.61 8.57
N VAL A 63 14.77 -21.49 7.87
CA VAL A 63 14.69 -21.79 6.43
C VAL A 63 15.54 -20.78 5.67
N ALA A 64 16.24 -21.22 4.61
CA ALA A 64 16.96 -20.36 3.68
C ALA A 64 16.01 -19.53 2.79
N ALA A 65 15.04 -18.86 3.40
CA ALA A 65 14.15 -17.91 2.77
C ALA A 65 14.78 -16.53 2.90
N ASN A 66 15.64 -16.16 1.95
CA ASN A 66 16.12 -14.80 1.85
C ASN A 66 15.06 -13.98 1.12
N ILE A 67 14.21 -13.29 1.85
CA ILE A 67 13.26 -12.38 1.20
C ILE A 67 14.04 -11.18 0.66
N PHE A 68 13.88 -10.83 -0.62
CA PHE A 68 14.48 -9.64 -1.21
C PHE A 68 13.36 -8.73 -1.66
N LEU A 69 13.17 -7.64 -0.93
CA LEU A 69 12.18 -6.62 -1.27
C LEU A 69 12.73 -5.83 -2.48
N GLY A 70 12.60 -6.43 -3.66
CA GLY A 70 13.13 -5.94 -4.90
C GLY A 70 12.13 -5.07 -5.63
N ALA A 71 12.55 -3.86 -6.03
CA ALA A 71 11.92 -3.15 -7.13
C ALA A 71 12.21 -3.91 -8.44
N LEU A 72 11.56 -5.06 -8.65
CA LEU A 72 11.68 -5.86 -9.88
C LEU A 72 10.95 -5.24 -11.08
N SER A 73 10.31 -4.09 -10.86
CA SER A 73 9.87 -3.16 -11.91
C SER A 73 9.68 -1.76 -11.31
N ASN A 74 9.52 -0.75 -12.16
CA ASN A 74 9.39 0.66 -11.77
C ASN A 74 8.41 0.83 -10.61
N VAL A 75 8.92 1.21 -9.42
CA VAL A 75 8.08 1.62 -8.30
C VAL A 75 7.51 2.99 -8.65
N ASP A 76 6.20 3.05 -8.89
CA ASP A 76 5.48 4.31 -9.07
C ASP A 76 4.36 4.42 -8.04
N GLY A 77 4.46 5.40 -7.14
CA GLY A 77 3.47 5.64 -6.08
C GLY A 77 3.26 4.46 -5.13
N LEU A 78 2.03 3.92 -5.12
CA LEU A 78 1.60 2.81 -4.26
C LEU A 78 1.81 1.44 -4.90
N ASN A 79 1.96 1.37 -6.22
CA ASN A 79 2.27 0.16 -7.00
C ASN A 79 3.68 -0.32 -6.66
N THR A 80 3.75 -1.02 -5.54
CA THR A 80 4.99 -1.48 -4.91
C THR A 80 5.01 -2.99 -4.98
N ASN A 81 6.04 -3.51 -5.64
CA ASN A 81 6.25 -4.95 -5.75
C ASN A 81 7.20 -5.40 -4.65
N LEU A 82 6.71 -6.29 -3.80
CA LEU A 82 7.57 -7.06 -2.91
C LEU A 82 7.90 -8.38 -3.57
N ALA A 83 9.19 -8.67 -3.72
CA ALA A 83 9.68 -9.99 -4.05
C ALA A 83 10.15 -10.75 -2.81
N PHE A 84 10.14 -12.07 -2.92
CA PHE A 84 10.51 -12.97 -1.85
C PHE A 84 11.33 -14.10 -2.44
N GLN A 85 12.64 -14.21 -2.15
CA GLN A 85 13.45 -15.32 -2.65
C GLN A 85 13.47 -16.46 -1.64
N VAL A 86 12.70 -17.49 -1.92
CA VAL A 86 12.67 -18.71 -1.10
C VAL A 86 13.48 -19.76 -1.84
N SER A 87 14.78 -19.51 -2.02
CA SER A 87 15.61 -20.32 -2.93
C SER A 87 15.71 -21.78 -2.45
N HIS A 88 14.95 -22.64 -3.13
CA HIS A 88 14.97 -24.08 -2.94
C HIS A 88 15.04 -24.76 -4.31
N SER A 89 16.15 -25.45 -4.57
CA SER A 89 16.38 -26.24 -5.78
C SER A 89 17.36 -27.38 -5.48
N PRO A 90 16.91 -28.64 -5.30
CA PRO A 90 15.52 -29.11 -5.29
C PRO A 90 14.76 -28.71 -4.01
N SER A 91 13.45 -28.98 -3.97
CA SER A 91 12.62 -28.79 -2.77
C SER A 91 13.30 -29.40 -1.54
N PRO A 92 13.38 -28.69 -0.40
CA PRO A 92 13.86 -29.25 0.85
C PRO A 92 12.99 -30.45 1.22
N ALA A 93 13.60 -31.64 1.31
CA ALA A 93 12.90 -32.90 1.58
C ALA A 93 12.05 -32.90 2.87
N ASN A 94 12.22 -31.91 3.73
CA ASN A 94 11.65 -31.85 5.07
C ASN A 94 10.79 -30.59 5.33
N LEU A 95 10.60 -29.69 4.36
CA LEU A 95 9.74 -28.51 4.54
C LEU A 95 8.51 -28.65 3.65
N ALA A 96 7.37 -28.93 4.28
CA ALA A 96 6.08 -29.06 3.59
C ALA A 96 5.37 -27.71 3.41
N ASP A 97 5.70 -26.73 4.24
CA ASP A 97 4.98 -25.47 4.36
C ASP A 97 5.90 -24.35 4.88
N ILE A 98 5.74 -23.14 4.31
CA ILE A 98 6.40 -21.91 4.74
C ILE A 98 5.35 -20.80 4.87
N MET A 99 5.26 -20.21 6.06
CA MET A 99 4.35 -19.11 6.35
C MET A 99 5.11 -17.78 6.49
N PHE A 100 4.62 -16.75 5.82
CA PHE A 100 5.09 -15.36 5.93
C PHE A 100 3.97 -14.46 6.44
N LEU A 101 4.29 -13.57 7.37
CA LEU A 101 3.37 -12.51 7.79
C LEU A 101 4.08 -11.17 7.76
N TYR A 102 3.37 -10.13 7.34
CA TYR A 102 3.84 -8.75 7.43
C TYR A 102 2.67 -7.78 7.42
N THR A 103 2.96 -6.53 7.75
CA THR A 103 2.02 -5.41 7.69
C THR A 103 2.45 -4.44 6.60
N ALA A 104 1.52 -3.94 5.80
CA ALA A 104 1.73 -2.83 4.88
C ALA A 104 0.89 -1.63 5.36
N LYS A 105 1.52 -0.46 5.50
CA LYS A 105 0.86 0.78 5.96
C LYS A 105 1.22 1.94 5.06
N THR A 106 0.29 2.86 4.84
CA THR A 106 0.58 4.10 4.13
C THR A 106 1.41 5.04 5.01
N LEU A 107 2.45 5.64 4.44
CA LEU A 107 3.30 6.59 5.17
C LEU A 107 2.55 7.87 5.58
N SER A 108 1.56 8.26 4.79
CA SER A 108 0.70 9.42 5.06
C SER A 108 -0.41 9.13 6.09
N GLY A 109 -0.68 7.86 6.40
CA GLY A 109 -1.84 7.43 7.17
C GLY A 109 -3.18 7.51 6.40
N ALA A 110 -3.17 7.95 5.15
CA ALA A 110 -4.37 7.98 4.31
C ALA A 110 -4.78 6.57 3.89
N ALA A 111 -6.09 6.33 3.71
CA ALA A 111 -6.59 5.06 3.24
C ALA A 111 -6.52 4.99 1.70
N THR A 112 -5.45 4.39 1.16
CA THR A 112 -5.20 4.34 -0.29
C THR A 112 -4.87 2.94 -0.82
N ILE A 113 -4.52 1.99 0.04
CA ILE A 113 -4.26 0.60 -0.37
C ILE A 113 -5.60 -0.03 -0.75
N GLY A 114 -5.83 -0.28 -2.05
CA GLY A 114 -7.12 -0.73 -2.58
C GLY A 114 -7.10 -2.12 -3.20
N GLY A 115 -5.93 -2.73 -3.35
CA GLY A 115 -5.83 -4.07 -3.90
C GLY A 115 -4.53 -4.77 -3.53
N VAL A 116 -4.52 -6.08 -3.73
CA VAL A 116 -3.34 -6.93 -3.64
C VAL A 116 -3.35 -7.91 -4.80
N ASP A 117 -2.19 -8.10 -5.43
CA ASP A 117 -2.01 -9.15 -6.42
C ASP A 117 -0.89 -10.09 -6.01
N LEU A 118 -1.09 -11.38 -6.24
CA LEU A 118 -0.16 -12.44 -5.96
C LEU A 118 0.22 -13.13 -7.25
N TYR A 119 1.52 -13.14 -7.56
CA TYR A 119 2.09 -13.92 -8.66
C TYR A 119 3.03 -14.98 -8.13
N SER A 120 2.85 -16.23 -8.57
CA SER A 120 3.74 -17.36 -8.26
C SER A 120 4.53 -17.75 -9.51
N ALA A 121 5.85 -17.57 -9.49
CA ALA A 121 6.76 -18.06 -10.54
C ALA A 121 7.27 -19.49 -10.27
N GLY A 122 6.64 -20.20 -9.33
CA GLY A 122 7.06 -21.53 -8.90
C GLY A 122 6.57 -22.67 -9.80
N HIS A 123 7.09 -23.86 -9.51
CA HIS A 123 6.64 -25.15 -10.04
C HIS A 123 6.27 -26.09 -8.89
N ASN A 124 5.10 -26.72 -8.99
CA ASN A 124 4.45 -27.50 -7.95
C ASN A 124 4.38 -26.76 -6.60
N VAL A 125 4.03 -25.47 -6.65
CA VAL A 125 3.90 -24.60 -5.47
C VAL A 125 2.54 -23.94 -5.45
N THR A 126 1.89 -24.01 -4.30
CA THR A 126 0.67 -23.24 -4.03
C THR A 126 0.99 -22.16 -3.02
N ILE A 127 0.68 -20.92 -3.36
CA ILE A 127 0.79 -19.78 -2.45
C ILE A 127 -0.62 -19.27 -2.17
N ARG A 128 -1.03 -19.33 -0.91
CA ARG A 128 -2.24 -18.68 -0.44
C ARG A 128 -1.89 -17.37 0.23
N GLU A 129 -2.47 -16.28 -0.23
CA GLU A 129 -2.44 -14.97 0.41
C GLU A 129 -3.76 -14.70 1.09
N THR A 130 -3.72 -14.35 2.37
CA THR A 130 -4.85 -13.77 3.08
C THR A 130 -4.51 -12.32 3.46
N ALA A 131 -5.35 -11.37 3.05
CA ALA A 131 -5.24 -9.96 3.42
C ALA A 131 -6.38 -9.56 4.38
N CYS A 132 -6.04 -8.83 5.44
CA CYS A 132 -6.97 -8.45 6.50
C CYS A 132 -6.86 -6.97 6.85
N ALA A 133 -7.98 -6.37 7.22
CA ALA A 133 -8.06 -5.00 7.74
C ALA A 133 -7.59 -4.91 9.21
N THR A 134 -7.64 -6.02 9.95
CA THR A 134 -7.20 -6.12 11.35
C THR A 134 -6.04 -7.10 11.51
N PRO A 135 -5.18 -6.94 12.54
CA PRO A 135 -4.10 -7.89 12.81
C PRO A 135 -4.61 -9.32 12.93
N PHE A 136 -3.81 -10.29 12.46
CA PHE A 136 -4.09 -11.70 12.65
C PHE A 136 -4.05 -12.07 14.14
N VAL A 137 -4.99 -12.90 14.58
CA VAL A 137 -5.02 -13.48 15.92
C VAL A 137 -4.78 -14.97 15.81
N ASN A 138 -3.71 -15.46 16.45
CA ASN A 138 -3.27 -16.86 16.35
C ASN A 138 -3.06 -17.33 14.90
N GLY A 139 -2.63 -16.41 14.01
CA GLY A 139 -2.43 -16.71 12.59
C GLY A 139 -3.71 -16.66 11.74
N PHE A 140 -4.87 -16.31 12.30
CA PHE A 140 -6.15 -16.27 11.58
C PHE A 140 -6.69 -14.84 11.42
N CYS A 141 -7.32 -14.61 10.26
CA CYS A 141 -8.09 -13.41 9.98
C CYS A 141 -9.49 -13.56 10.59
N THR A 142 -9.65 -13.21 11.86
CA THR A 142 -10.93 -13.44 12.56
C THR A 142 -12.01 -12.44 12.14
N THR A 143 -11.61 -11.22 11.79
CA THR A 143 -12.49 -10.14 11.33
C THR A 143 -11.83 -9.35 10.21
N GLY A 144 -12.64 -8.72 9.35
CA GLY A 144 -12.14 -7.80 8.34
C GLY A 144 -11.31 -8.48 7.24
N LEU A 145 -11.72 -9.68 6.79
CA LEU A 145 -11.13 -10.31 5.60
C LEU A 145 -11.33 -9.39 4.39
N LEU A 146 -10.23 -9.03 3.72
CA LEU A 146 -10.23 -8.20 2.53
C LEU A 146 -10.04 -9.03 1.27
N ALA A 147 -9.13 -10.02 1.31
CA ALA A 147 -8.85 -10.91 0.20
C ALA A 147 -8.34 -12.27 0.69
N ASP A 148 -8.59 -13.31 -0.10
CA ASP A 148 -8.05 -14.68 0.09
C ASP A 148 -7.68 -15.26 -1.28
N ASN A 149 -6.50 -14.90 -1.76
CA ASN A 149 -6.00 -15.28 -3.08
C ASN A 149 -5.24 -16.60 -3.00
N VAL A 150 -5.40 -17.47 -3.99
CA VAL A 150 -4.63 -18.71 -4.11
C VAL A 150 -4.00 -18.77 -5.49
N ALA A 151 -2.68 -18.62 -5.55
CA ALA A 151 -1.90 -18.73 -6.77
C ALA A 151 -1.18 -20.09 -6.83
N THR A 152 -1.29 -20.76 -7.96
CA THR A 152 -0.53 -21.95 -8.33
C THR A 152 0.55 -21.61 -9.37
N ASP A 153 1.27 -22.60 -9.87
CA ASP A 153 2.33 -22.47 -10.88
C ASP A 153 2.02 -21.47 -12.01
N ASN A 154 2.86 -20.42 -12.11
CA ASN A 154 2.78 -19.37 -13.14
C ASN A 154 1.41 -18.68 -13.24
N THR A 155 0.70 -18.54 -12.12
CA THR A 155 -0.57 -17.83 -12.06
C THR A 155 -0.44 -16.49 -11.34
N LEU A 156 -1.20 -15.51 -11.85
CA LEU A 156 -1.45 -14.22 -11.23
C LEU A 156 -2.89 -14.21 -10.72
N VAL A 157 -3.09 -13.86 -9.46
CA VAL A 157 -4.41 -13.70 -8.84
C VAL A 157 -4.45 -12.36 -8.15
N ASN A 158 -5.52 -11.60 -8.38
CA ASN A 158 -5.71 -10.27 -7.83
C ASN A 158 -7.03 -10.13 -7.08
N SER A 159 -7.04 -9.24 -6.08
CA SER A 159 -8.24 -8.85 -5.33
C SER A 159 -8.26 -7.35 -5.11
N VAL A 160 -9.43 -6.75 -5.24
CA VAL A 160 -9.68 -5.33 -5.01
C VAL A 160 -10.66 -5.18 -3.85
N PHE A 161 -10.40 -4.22 -2.97
CA PHE A 161 -11.20 -3.95 -1.77
C PHE A 161 -11.29 -2.44 -1.49
N THR A 162 -12.15 -2.06 -0.54
CA THR A 162 -12.28 -0.66 -0.11
C THR A 162 -10.95 -0.15 0.44
N PRO A 163 -10.44 1.02 0.02
CA PRO A 163 -9.14 1.52 0.43
C PRO A 163 -8.90 1.47 1.94
N GLN A 164 -7.70 1.01 2.31
CA GLN A 164 -7.24 0.90 3.70
C GLN A 164 -5.97 1.71 3.91
N SER A 165 -5.77 2.20 5.14
CA SER A 165 -4.50 2.83 5.54
C SER A 165 -3.46 1.81 6.01
N ALA A 166 -3.92 0.63 6.41
CA ALA A 166 -3.09 -0.49 6.82
C ALA A 166 -3.78 -1.79 6.46
N ILE A 167 -3.00 -2.75 5.96
CA ILE A 167 -3.44 -4.14 5.77
C ILE A 167 -2.42 -5.09 6.39
N TYR A 168 -2.91 -6.23 6.83
CA TYR A 168 -2.12 -7.31 7.41
C TYR A 168 -2.17 -8.47 6.42
N LEU A 169 -1.01 -8.96 6.02
CA LEU A 169 -0.91 -10.04 5.04
C LEU A 169 -0.30 -11.28 5.68
N ARG A 170 -0.87 -12.42 5.31
CA ARG A 170 -0.32 -13.75 5.58
C ARG A 170 -0.17 -14.47 4.24
N LYS A 171 1.01 -15.00 3.97
CA LYS A 171 1.27 -15.94 2.89
C LYS A 171 1.53 -17.32 3.48
N ASP A 172 0.95 -18.33 2.87
CA ASP A 172 1.10 -19.74 3.19
C ASP A 172 1.57 -20.42 1.90
N ILE A 173 2.78 -20.97 1.91
CA ILE A 173 3.45 -21.54 0.76
C ILE A 173 3.56 -23.04 0.96
N MET A 174 2.73 -23.76 0.23
CA MET A 174 2.75 -25.22 0.21
C MET A 174 3.64 -25.70 -0.93
N LEU A 175 4.61 -26.54 -0.58
CA LEU A 175 5.57 -27.14 -1.51
C LEU A 175 5.19 -28.59 -1.79
N GLY A 176 4.95 -28.93 -3.07
CA GLY A 176 4.72 -30.30 -3.50
C GLY A 176 6.01 -31.11 -3.72
N PRO A 177 5.90 -32.41 -4.08
CA PRO A 177 7.04 -33.21 -4.52
C PRO A 177 7.75 -32.57 -5.73
N ASP A 178 9.08 -32.57 -5.76
CA ASP A 178 9.88 -31.96 -6.84
C ASP A 178 9.58 -30.46 -7.07
N SER A 179 9.05 -29.76 -6.07
CA SER A 179 8.72 -28.34 -6.21
C SER A 179 9.96 -27.46 -6.36
N PHE A 180 9.79 -26.35 -7.07
CA PHE A 180 10.78 -25.30 -7.19
C PHE A 180 10.11 -23.94 -7.01
N ILE A 181 10.70 -23.08 -6.20
CA ILE A 181 10.34 -21.67 -6.17
C ILE A 181 11.63 -20.87 -6.01
N SER A 182 11.89 -19.98 -6.96
CA SER A 182 12.93 -18.97 -6.81
C SER A 182 12.36 -17.72 -6.18
N GLU A 183 11.18 -17.29 -6.63
CA GLU A 183 10.56 -16.04 -6.20
C GLU A 183 9.03 -16.04 -6.34
N PHE A 184 8.39 -15.19 -5.55
CA PHE A 184 7.02 -14.75 -5.78
C PHE A 184 6.94 -13.23 -5.59
N THR A 185 5.98 -12.60 -6.26
CA THR A 185 5.80 -11.15 -6.23
C THR A 185 4.43 -10.79 -5.67
N ASN A 186 4.38 -9.72 -4.90
CA ASN A 186 3.16 -9.14 -4.40
C ASN A 186 3.11 -7.63 -4.67
N SER A 187 2.15 -7.20 -5.49
CA SER A 187 1.82 -5.79 -5.71
C SER A 187 0.77 -5.33 -4.70
N HIS A 188 0.85 -4.05 -4.35
CA HIS A 188 -0.17 -3.33 -3.61
C HIS A 188 -0.66 -2.22 -4.53
N ASP A 189 -1.93 -2.26 -4.90
CA ASP A 189 -2.46 -1.32 -5.87
C ASP A 189 -3.21 -0.18 -5.20
N ASP A 190 -3.17 0.98 -5.85
CA ASP A 190 -4.03 2.10 -5.52
C ASP A 190 -5.50 1.69 -5.66
N ALA A 191 -6.34 2.17 -4.74
CA ALA A 191 -7.76 2.16 -5.00
C ALA A 191 -8.02 2.88 -6.32
N ILE A 192 -8.77 2.25 -7.24
CA ILE A 192 -9.22 2.92 -8.46
C ILE A 192 -9.94 4.18 -8.00
N ALA A 193 -9.30 5.34 -8.15
CA ALA A 193 -9.95 6.60 -7.91
C ALA A 193 -11.18 6.57 -8.81
N PRO A 194 -12.41 6.73 -8.28
CA PRO A 194 -13.57 6.82 -9.14
C PRO A 194 -13.27 7.95 -10.11
N THR A 195 -13.02 7.61 -11.38
CA THR A 195 -12.89 8.59 -12.45
C THR A 195 -14.12 9.45 -12.31
N PRO A 196 -13.99 10.76 -12.03
CA PRO A 196 -15.15 11.61 -11.86
C PRO A 196 -15.99 11.45 -13.12
N GLU A 197 -17.14 10.77 -12.99
CA GLU A 197 -18.09 10.68 -14.09
C GLU A 197 -18.40 12.12 -14.51
N PRO A 198 -18.52 12.37 -15.82
CA PRO A 198 -18.05 13.60 -16.41
C PRO A 198 -19.06 14.73 -16.18
N ALA A 199 -19.10 15.27 -14.96
CA ALA A 199 -19.73 16.54 -14.65
C ALA A 199 -19.15 17.65 -15.55
N THR A 200 -17.90 17.51 -15.99
CA THR A 200 -17.28 18.33 -17.04
C THR A 200 -17.93 18.18 -18.41
N LEU A 201 -18.39 16.99 -18.85
CA LEU A 201 -19.15 16.86 -20.10
C LEU A 201 -20.55 17.46 -19.99
N ILE A 202 -21.20 17.35 -18.83
CA ILE A 202 -22.50 17.99 -18.58
C ILE A 202 -22.34 19.52 -18.53
N LEU A 203 -21.27 20.02 -17.91
CA LEU A 203 -20.97 21.45 -17.83
C LEU A 203 -20.54 22.02 -19.21
N LEU A 204 -19.79 21.26 -20.01
CA LEU A 204 -19.40 21.66 -21.36
C LEU A 204 -20.60 21.61 -22.33
N GLY A 205 -21.46 20.59 -22.21
CA GLY A 205 -22.67 20.45 -23.00
C GLY A 205 -23.70 21.56 -22.71
N SER A 206 -23.87 21.90 -21.43
CA SER A 206 -24.80 22.96 -21.00
C SER A 206 -24.33 24.37 -21.39
N THR A 207 -23.01 24.64 -21.38
CA THR A 207 -22.45 25.92 -21.83
C THR A 207 -22.57 26.13 -23.34
N ILE A 208 -22.32 25.10 -24.16
CA ILE A 208 -22.50 25.17 -25.61
C ILE A 208 -23.98 25.33 -25.99
N ALA A 209 -24.88 24.61 -25.33
CA ALA A 209 -26.32 24.78 -25.53
C ALA A 209 -26.80 26.18 -25.14
N GLY A 210 -26.30 26.71 -24.01
CA GLY A 210 -26.59 28.08 -23.54
C GLY A 210 -26.10 29.15 -24.53
N LEU A 211 -24.86 29.04 -25.01
CA LEU A 211 -24.31 29.95 -26.04
C LEU A 211 -25.08 29.85 -27.36
N GLY A 212 -25.49 28.65 -27.79
CA GLY A 212 -26.29 28.46 -28.99
C GLY A 212 -27.66 29.14 -28.92
N MET A 213 -28.33 29.07 -27.77
CA MET A 213 -29.61 29.79 -27.56
C MET A 213 -29.42 31.31 -27.47
N ALA A 214 -28.35 31.78 -26.81
CA ALA A 214 -28.02 33.20 -26.72
C ALA A 214 -27.68 33.81 -28.11
N ALA A 215 -26.92 33.10 -28.92
CA ALA A 215 -26.59 33.50 -30.29
C ALA A 215 -27.85 33.60 -31.18
N ARG A 216 -28.79 32.64 -31.06
CA ARG A 216 -30.07 32.67 -31.79
C ARG A 216 -31.00 33.80 -31.36
N ARG A 217 -30.95 34.24 -30.10
CA ARG A 217 -31.72 35.42 -29.66
C ARG A 217 -31.17 36.71 -30.26
N ARG A 218 -29.84 36.83 -30.38
CA ARG A 218 -29.19 38.04 -30.89
C ARG A 218 -29.45 38.26 -32.38
N SER A 219 -29.48 37.19 -33.18
CA SER A 219 -29.77 37.25 -34.63
C SER A 219 -31.25 37.48 -34.98
N ARG A 220 -32.16 37.43 -33.99
CA ARG A 220 -33.59 37.69 -34.17
C ARG A 220 -34.01 39.13 -33.82
N THR A 221 -33.09 39.98 -33.41
CA THR A 221 -33.38 41.40 -33.17
C THR A 221 -33.55 42.08 -34.54
N PRO A 222 -34.75 42.53 -34.94
CA PRO A 222 -34.94 43.20 -36.22
C PRO A 222 -34.24 44.56 -36.15
N THR A 223 -33.34 44.82 -37.09
CA THR A 223 -32.81 46.16 -37.32
C THR A 223 -33.98 47.07 -37.64
N ALA A 224 -34.37 47.92 -36.69
CA ALA A 224 -35.30 49.01 -36.97
C ALA A 224 -34.58 50.00 -37.90
N THR A 225 -34.90 49.92 -39.19
CA THR A 225 -34.55 50.94 -40.18
C THR A 225 -35.34 52.21 -39.88
N ALA A 226 -34.62 53.30 -39.64
CA ALA A 226 -35.15 54.67 -39.62
C ALA A 226 -35.45 55.16 -41.04
#